data_AF-A0A917TVW8-F1
#
_entry.id   AF-A0A917TVW8-F1
#
_cell.length_a   1.000
_cell.length_b   1.000
_cell.length_c   1.000
_cell.angle_alpha   90.00
_cell.angle_beta   90.00
_cell.angle_gamma   90.00
#
_symmetry.space_group_name_H-M   'P 1'
#
loop_
_entity.id
_entity.type
_entity.pdbx_description
1 polymer ?
#
loop_
_entity_poly.entity_id
_entity_poly.type
_entity_poly.pdbx_seq_one_letter_code
_entity_poly.pdbx_strand_id
1 'polypeptide(L)'
;MFRHRKLSVWIYLIIGLAIFGLGSQLLTNTAAFLTNMLIMVGFTAIIFGAIYFFFFRKRTTNDLKKYRKAVKQSKKKYKNQATLSTSRMQVNKNKPLLNKKKQTNKAGTPNLRVIDGKKTRRKDRASF
;
A
#
# COMPACT_ATOMS: atom_id res chain seq x y z
N MET A 1 -22.74 50.07 -14.93
CA MET A 1 -21.59 50.21 -14.01
C MET A 1 -22.00 50.58 -12.57
N PHE A 2 -23.08 49.99 -12.00
CA PHE A 2 -23.60 50.38 -10.66
C PHE A 2 -24.03 49.21 -9.75
N ARG A 3 -23.60 47.97 -10.01
CA ARG A 3 -24.06 46.79 -9.25
C ARG A 3 -23.21 46.43 -8.01
N HIS A 4 -22.03 47.02 -7.86
CA HIS A 4 -21.06 46.67 -6.82
C HIS A 4 -21.28 47.41 -5.49
N ARG A 5 -21.85 48.64 -5.53
CA ARG A 5 -21.94 49.51 -4.34
C ARG A 5 -22.90 48.98 -3.27
N LYS A 6 -24.01 48.35 -3.70
CA LYS A 6 -24.99 47.75 -2.77
C LYS A 6 -24.38 46.57 -2.02
N LEU A 7 -23.62 45.70 -2.70
CA LEU A 7 -22.92 44.58 -2.08
C LEU A 7 -21.89 45.06 -1.04
N SER A 8 -21.14 46.14 -1.34
CA SER A 8 -20.20 46.73 -0.39
C SER A 8 -20.87 47.18 0.91
N VAL A 9 -22.04 47.83 0.85
CA VAL A 9 -22.78 48.26 2.06
C VAL A 9 -23.19 47.07 2.92
N TRP A 10 -23.70 46.00 2.31
CA TRP A 10 -24.05 44.78 3.04
C TRP A 10 -22.83 44.13 3.71
N ILE A 11 -21.69 44.13 3.05
CA ILE A 11 -20.44 43.60 3.60
C ILE A 11 -19.99 44.41 4.82
N TYR A 12 -20.04 45.74 4.76
CA TYR A 12 -19.74 46.59 5.92
C TYR A 12 -20.74 46.38 7.07
N LEU A 13 -22.01 46.14 6.77
CA LEU A 13 -23.04 45.85 7.77
C LEU A 13 -22.77 44.51 8.48
N ILE A 14 -22.41 43.47 7.73
CA ILE A 14 -22.05 42.15 8.27
C ILE A 14 -20.78 42.25 9.12
N ILE A 15 -19.76 42.99 8.65
CA ILE A 15 -18.52 43.21 9.41
C ILE A 15 -18.81 43.97 10.70
N GLY A 16 -19.61 45.05 10.64
CA GLY A 16 -20.02 45.82 11.81
C GLY A 16 -20.78 44.97 12.82
N LEU A 17 -21.71 44.15 12.36
CA LEU A 17 -22.46 43.22 13.21
C LEU A 17 -21.56 42.14 13.82
N ALA A 18 -20.59 41.64 13.06
CA ALA A 18 -19.61 40.67 13.56
C ALA A 18 -18.72 41.28 14.65
N ILE A 19 -18.21 42.50 14.44
CA ILE A 19 -17.41 43.20 15.46
C ILE A 19 -18.25 43.47 16.70
N PHE A 20 -19.50 43.91 16.54
CA PHE A 20 -20.40 44.18 17.66
C PHE A 20 -20.75 42.90 18.43
N GLY A 21 -21.09 41.82 17.73
CA GLY A 21 -21.40 40.53 18.34
C GLY A 21 -20.21 39.92 19.07
N LEU A 22 -19.04 39.88 18.43
CA LEU A 22 -17.81 39.37 19.03
C LEU A 22 -17.35 40.27 20.18
N GLY A 23 -17.39 41.59 20.01
CA GLY A 23 -17.05 42.56 21.05
C GLY A 23 -17.96 42.46 22.27
N SER A 24 -19.27 42.31 22.07
CA SER A 24 -20.21 42.09 23.16
C SER A 24 -19.94 40.78 23.90
N GLN A 25 -19.64 39.70 23.18
CA GLN A 25 -19.31 38.40 23.79
C GLN A 25 -17.99 38.45 24.56
N LEU A 26 -17.05 39.28 24.10
CA LEU A 26 -15.78 39.52 24.77
C LEU A 26 -15.95 40.26 26.10
N LEU A 27 -16.96 41.13 26.23
CA LEU A 27 -17.21 41.88 27.46
C LEU A 27 -18.11 41.13 28.45
N THR A 28 -19.07 40.34 27.97
CA THR A 28 -20.02 39.63 28.85
C THR A 28 -19.55 38.25 29.26
N ASN A 29 -18.80 37.54 28.39
CA ASN A 29 -18.36 36.17 28.68
C ASN A 29 -17.07 35.81 27.93
N THR A 30 -16.00 36.55 28.21
CA THR A 30 -14.67 36.35 27.62
C THR A 30 -14.13 34.94 27.85
N ALA A 31 -14.33 34.42 29.08
CA ALA A 31 -13.81 33.12 29.48
C ALA A 31 -14.41 31.99 28.64
N ALA A 32 -15.74 31.96 28.49
CA ALA A 32 -16.40 30.95 27.66
C ALA A 32 -16.05 31.09 26.18
N PHE A 33 -15.90 32.32 25.67
CA PHE A 33 -15.50 32.54 24.29
C PHE A 33 -14.10 31.96 24.01
N LEU A 34 -13.13 32.24 24.90
CA LEU A 34 -11.76 31.79 24.72
C LEU A 34 -11.61 30.27 24.91
N THR A 35 -12.31 29.68 25.89
CA THR A 35 -12.33 28.22 26.07
C THR A 35 -12.94 27.53 24.87
N ASN A 36 -14.06 28.03 24.34
CA ASN A 36 -14.67 27.48 23.12
C ASN A 36 -13.73 27.58 21.92
N MET A 37 -13.00 28.69 21.76
CA MET A 37 -12.01 28.83 20.70
C MET A 37 -10.89 27.79 20.85
N LEU A 38 -10.35 27.61 22.06
CA LEU A 38 -9.34 26.59 22.34
C LEU A 38 -9.85 25.18 22.05
N ILE A 39 -11.08 24.87 22.47
CA ILE A 39 -11.71 23.57 22.23
C ILE A 39 -11.88 23.35 20.73
N MET A 40 -12.34 24.35 19.98
CA MET A 40 -12.51 24.25 18.53
C MET A 40 -11.17 23.98 17.83
N VAL A 41 -10.13 24.77 18.16
CA VAL A 41 -8.79 24.59 17.59
C VAL A 41 -8.21 23.22 17.97
N GLY A 42 -8.34 22.83 19.24
CA GLY A 42 -7.91 21.53 19.74
C GLY A 42 -8.62 20.37 19.05
N PHE A 43 -9.95 20.44 18.91
CA PHE A 43 -10.75 19.44 18.23
C PHE A 43 -10.38 19.32 16.75
N THR A 44 -10.16 20.44 16.08
CA THR A 44 -9.70 20.48 14.69
C THR A 44 -8.31 19.85 14.55
N ALA A 45 -7.39 20.16 15.46
CA ALA A 45 -6.05 19.56 15.49
C ALA A 45 -6.09 18.06 15.74
N ILE A 46 -6.98 17.60 16.65
CA ILE A 46 -7.19 16.17 16.93
C ILE A 46 -7.72 15.45 15.69
N ILE A 47 -8.76 15.98 15.04
CA ILE A 47 -9.33 15.38 13.82
C ILE A 47 -8.28 15.35 12.71
N PHE A 48 -7.62 16.48 12.45
CA PHE A 48 -6.58 16.57 11.43
C PHE A 48 -5.43 15.59 11.73
N GLY A 49 -4.98 15.53 12.98
CA GLY A 49 -3.97 14.60 13.45
C GLY A 49 -4.38 13.14 13.29
N ALA A 50 -5.63 12.79 13.62
CA ALA A 50 -6.18 11.45 13.46
C ALA A 50 -6.27 11.05 11.98
N ILE A 51 -6.76 11.93 11.11
CA ILE A 51 -6.81 11.71 9.66
C ILE A 51 -5.39 11.55 9.11
N TYR A 52 -4.47 12.45 9.46
CA TYR A 52 -3.07 12.38 9.04
C TYR A 52 -2.40 11.08 9.49
N PHE A 53 -2.57 10.72 10.77
CA PHE A 53 -2.00 9.50 11.32
C PHE A 53 -2.63 8.24 10.71
N PHE A 54 -3.95 8.20 10.46
CA PHE A 54 -4.56 6.99 9.94
C PHE A 54 -4.36 6.82 8.43
N PHE A 55 -4.49 7.90 7.65
CA PHE A 55 -4.41 7.86 6.19
C PHE A 55 -3.00 8.04 5.63
N PHE A 56 -2.18 8.92 6.22
CA PHE A 56 -0.84 9.23 5.68
C PHE A 56 0.26 8.37 6.29
N ARG A 57 0.15 7.96 7.56
CA ARG A 57 1.13 7.04 8.18
C ARG A 57 1.23 5.71 7.45
N LYS A 58 0.15 5.21 6.85
CA LYS A 58 0.20 3.93 6.10
C LYS A 58 0.86 4.02 4.73
N ARG A 59 1.16 5.24 4.25
CA ARG A 59 1.82 5.46 2.95
C ARG A 59 3.35 5.61 3.04
N THR A 60 4.00 5.26 4.15
CA THR A 60 5.47 5.08 4.11
C THR A 60 5.74 3.89 3.20
N THR A 61 6.20 4.15 1.98
CA THR A 61 6.26 3.15 0.93
C THR A 61 7.14 1.99 1.39
N ASN A 62 6.53 0.81 1.54
CA ASN A 62 7.19 -0.40 2.00
C ASN A 62 8.22 -0.94 0.98
N ASP A 63 8.65 -0.15 0.01
CA ASP A 63 9.51 -0.56 -1.10
C ASP A 63 10.85 -1.07 -0.61
N LEU A 64 11.42 -0.44 0.42
CA LEU A 64 12.65 -0.92 1.04
C LEU A 64 12.44 -2.30 1.71
N LYS A 65 11.28 -2.54 2.34
CA LYS A 65 10.94 -3.88 2.89
C LYS A 65 10.65 -4.90 1.79
N LYS A 66 9.97 -4.51 0.70
CA LYS A 66 9.70 -5.36 -0.47
C LYS A 66 11.00 -5.72 -1.19
N TYR A 67 11.89 -4.77 -1.41
CA TYR A 67 13.22 -4.97 -1.98
C TYR A 67 14.04 -5.93 -1.13
N ARG A 68 14.14 -5.72 0.19
CA ARG A 68 14.84 -6.65 1.10
C ARG A 68 14.27 -8.08 1.02
N LYS A 69 12.95 -8.23 0.94
CA LYS A 69 12.29 -9.54 0.76
C LYS A 69 12.66 -10.17 -0.59
N ALA A 70 12.59 -9.42 -1.69
CA ALA A 70 12.93 -9.89 -3.03
C ALA A 70 14.41 -10.30 -3.13
N VAL A 71 15.32 -9.50 -2.58
CA VAL A 71 16.76 -9.85 -2.51
C VAL A 71 16.96 -11.14 -1.72
N LYS A 72 16.33 -11.30 -0.56
CA LYS A 72 16.45 -12.54 0.23
C LYS A 72 15.92 -13.75 -0.54
N GLN A 73 14.81 -13.60 -1.25
CA GLN A 73 14.24 -14.66 -2.10
C GLN A 73 15.17 -15.04 -3.26
N SER A 74 15.75 -14.06 -3.95
CA SER A 74 16.71 -14.30 -5.04
C SER A 74 17.96 -15.03 -4.53
N LYS A 75 18.56 -14.56 -3.43
CA LYS A 75 19.73 -15.21 -2.81
C LYS A 75 19.43 -16.65 -2.40
N LYS A 76 18.24 -16.93 -1.84
CA LYS A 76 17.84 -18.30 -1.47
C LYS A 76 17.68 -19.22 -2.69
N LYS A 77 17.14 -18.71 -3.81
CA LYS A 77 16.97 -19.48 -5.05
C LYS A 77 18.32 -19.94 -5.63
N TYR A 78 19.31 -19.06 -5.66
CA TYR A 78 20.62 -19.37 -6.24
C TYR A 78 21.56 -20.11 -5.28
N LYS A 79 21.38 -19.98 -3.95
CA LYS A 79 22.19 -20.73 -2.97
C LYS A 79 21.98 -22.26 -3.07
N ASN A 80 20.76 -22.70 -3.41
CA ASN A 80 20.46 -24.12 -3.60
C ASN A 80 20.91 -24.66 -4.98
N GLN A 81 21.16 -23.79 -5.95
CA GLN A 81 21.71 -24.21 -7.26
C GLN A 81 23.22 -24.41 -7.20
N ALA A 82 23.93 -23.61 -6.41
CA ALA A 82 25.37 -23.79 -6.18
C ALA A 82 25.69 -25.15 -5.50
N THR A 83 24.92 -25.55 -4.49
CA THR A 83 25.13 -26.83 -3.78
C THR A 83 24.74 -28.08 -4.59
N LEU A 84 23.80 -27.96 -5.53
CA LEU A 84 23.42 -29.07 -6.42
C LEU A 84 24.40 -29.27 -7.59
N SER A 85 25.23 -28.27 -7.90
CA SER A 85 26.23 -28.37 -8.97
C SER A 85 27.51 -29.10 -8.55
N THR A 86 27.85 -29.12 -7.25
CA THR A 86 29.04 -29.81 -6.72
C THR A 86 28.79 -31.27 -6.34
N SER A 87 27.54 -31.68 -6.14
CA SER A 87 27.18 -33.04 -5.68
C SER A 87 27.10 -34.11 -6.79
N ARG A 88 27.26 -33.76 -8.07
CA ARG A 88 27.21 -34.73 -9.19
C ARG A 88 28.58 -35.23 -9.66
N MET A 89 29.64 -34.96 -8.91
CA MET A 89 30.97 -35.51 -9.14
C MET A 89 31.48 -36.11 -7.84
N GLN A 90 30.92 -37.23 -7.37
CA GLN A 90 31.70 -38.16 -6.56
C GLN A 90 31.01 -39.53 -6.43
N VAL A 91 31.60 -40.49 -7.14
CA VAL A 91 32.00 -41.80 -6.61
C VAL A 91 30.91 -42.88 -6.52
N ASN A 92 30.87 -43.64 -7.61
CA ASN A 92 30.83 -45.11 -7.60
C ASN A 92 31.70 -45.69 -6.47
N LYS A 93 31.15 -46.53 -5.58
CA LYS A 93 31.67 -47.86 -5.19
C LYS A 93 30.88 -48.49 -4.03
N ASN A 94 30.28 -49.63 -4.33
CA ASN A 94 30.24 -50.86 -3.53
C ASN A 94 29.42 -50.96 -2.22
N LYS A 95 28.34 -51.76 -2.36
CA LYS A 95 27.94 -52.93 -1.51
C LYS A 95 26.87 -52.74 -0.40
N PRO A 96 26.12 -53.82 -0.08
CA PRO A 96 24.66 -53.80 0.06
C PRO A 96 24.16 -54.18 1.47
N LEU A 97 22.82 -54.10 1.66
CA LEU A 97 21.94 -55.05 2.38
C LEU A 97 20.82 -54.36 3.17
N LEU A 98 19.60 -54.84 2.91
CA LEU A 98 18.39 -54.81 3.74
C LEU A 98 17.90 -53.45 4.25
N ASN A 99 16.76 -52.97 3.72
CA ASN A 99 15.45 -53.30 4.30
C ASN A 99 14.28 -52.72 3.50
N LYS A 100 13.18 -53.49 3.46
CA LYS A 100 11.77 -53.08 3.26
C LYS A 100 11.28 -52.62 1.87
N LYS A 101 10.69 -53.62 1.20
CA LYS A 101 9.25 -53.72 0.86
C LYS A 101 8.71 -52.85 -0.29
N LYS A 102 8.59 -53.52 -1.45
CA LYS A 102 7.55 -53.41 -2.50
C LYS A 102 6.68 -52.15 -2.49
N GLN A 103 6.84 -51.31 -3.52
CA GLN A 103 5.77 -51.16 -4.53
C GLN A 103 6.37 -50.99 -5.93
N THR A 104 5.90 -51.87 -6.79
CA THR A 104 6.08 -51.96 -8.22
C THR A 104 5.53 -50.71 -8.91
N ASN A 105 6.32 -50.08 -9.78
CA ASN A 105 5.98 -49.86 -11.20
C ASN A 105 7.00 -48.92 -11.86
N LYS A 106 7.94 -49.56 -12.55
CA LYS A 106 8.49 -49.20 -13.86
C LYS A 106 8.76 -47.71 -14.17
N ALA A 107 10.06 -47.42 -14.24
CA ALA A 107 10.73 -46.71 -15.33
C ALA A 107 9.86 -45.75 -16.17
N GLY A 108 10.04 -44.45 -15.95
CA GLY A 108 9.57 -43.41 -16.85
C GLY A 108 10.41 -42.16 -16.68
N THR A 109 11.30 -41.93 -17.63
CA THR A 109 12.06 -40.70 -17.84
C THR A 109 11.21 -39.43 -17.65
N PRO A 110 11.74 -38.33 -17.07
CA PRO A 110 11.07 -37.04 -17.12
C PRO A 110 11.18 -36.50 -18.55
N ASN A 111 10.27 -36.92 -19.43
CA ASN A 111 10.21 -36.42 -20.79
C ASN A 111 9.92 -34.92 -20.75
N LEU A 112 10.78 -34.12 -21.39
CA LEU A 112 10.54 -32.70 -21.63
C LEU A 112 9.24 -32.58 -22.43
N ARG A 113 8.16 -32.14 -21.78
CA ARG A 113 7.00 -31.67 -22.52
C ARG A 113 7.35 -30.31 -23.08
N VAL A 114 7.41 -30.23 -24.40
CA VAL A 114 7.40 -28.96 -25.13
C VAL A 114 6.15 -28.23 -24.66
N ILE A 115 6.32 -26.99 -24.20
CA ILE A 115 5.19 -26.10 -23.98
C ILE A 115 4.66 -25.82 -25.38
N ASP A 116 3.58 -26.50 -25.75
CA ASP A 116 2.80 -26.09 -26.91
C ASP A 116 2.30 -24.68 -26.62
N GLY A 117 3.01 -23.70 -27.18
CA GLY A 117 2.61 -22.32 -27.10
C GLY A 117 1.19 -22.23 -27.60
N LYS A 118 0.29 -21.72 -26.75
CA LYS A 118 -1.03 -21.27 -27.18
C LYS A 118 -0.83 -20.05 -28.09
N LYS A 119 -0.40 -20.31 -29.33
CA LYS A 119 -0.36 -19.34 -30.41
C LYS A 119 -1.82 -19.15 -30.79
N THR A 120 -2.52 -18.27 -30.07
CA THR A 120 -3.82 -17.74 -30.49
C THR A 120 -3.57 -16.96 -31.79
N ARG A 121 -3.46 -17.69 -32.91
CA ARG A 121 -3.50 -17.11 -34.23
C ARG A 121 -4.86 -16.42 -34.33
N ARG A 122 -4.81 -15.11 -34.56
CA ARG A 122 -5.96 -14.29 -34.95
C ARG A 122 -6.76 -15.01 -36.04
N LYS A 123 -8.03 -15.28 -35.78
CA LYS A 123 -9.11 -15.34 -36.78
C LYS A 123 -10.02 -14.17 -36.40
N ASP A 124 -9.69 -13.01 -36.94
CA ASP A 124 -10.28 -12.45 -38.16
C ASP A 124 -11.68 -11.92 -37.88
N ARG A 125 -11.79 -10.61 -37.96
CA ARG A 125 -12.96 -9.81 -37.61
C ARG A 125 -13.90 -9.86 -38.82
N ALA A 126 -14.95 -10.63 -38.73
CA ALA A 126 -16.13 -10.46 -39.56
C ALA A 126 -17.35 -10.41 -38.63
N SER A 127 -17.69 -9.19 -38.21
CA SER A 127 -19.00 -8.86 -37.67
C SER A 127 -19.95 -8.64 -38.85
N PHE A 128 -21.03 -9.41 -38.90
CA PHE A 128 -22.25 -9.09 -39.64
C PHE A 128 -23.33 -8.74 -38.62
#